data_AF-A0A9E8LZP7-F1
#
_entry.id   AF-A0A9E8LZP7-F1
#
_cell.length_a   1.000
_cell.length_b   1.000
_cell.length_c   1.000
_cell.angle_alpha   90.00
_cell.angle_beta   90.00
_cell.angle_gamma   90.00
#
_symmetry.space_group_name_H-M   'P 1'
#
loop_
_entity.id
_entity.type
_entity.pdbx_description
1 polymer ?
#
loop_
_entity_poly.entity_id
_entity_poly.type
_entity_poly.pdbx_seq_one_letter_code
_entity_poly.pdbx_strand_id
1 'polypeptide(L)' 'MFSTKVNNELEGKGGFSKQRKELLYIVINDVEVVQLKKIIKEIDEKAYVTIYPVYEIVEKDINQHKRF' A
#
# COMPACT_ATOMS: atom_id res chain seq x y z
N MET A 1 -8.86 -6.96 11.58
CA MET A 1 -8.49 -7.81 10.42
C MET A 1 -7.00 -7.67 10.21
N PHE A 2 -6.20 -8.59 10.76
CA PHE A 2 -4.75 -8.58 10.58
C PHE A 2 -4.42 -9.38 9.32
N SER A 3 -4.36 -8.69 8.18
CA SER A 3 -3.85 -9.28 6.94
C SER A 3 -2.46 -8.71 6.69
N THR A 4 -1.44 -9.41 7.20
CA THR A 4 -0.05 -9.13 6.83
C THR A 4 0.33 -10.06 5.69
N LYS A 5 0.15 -9.57 4.46
CA LYS A 5 0.76 -10.18 3.28
C LYS A 5 1.98 -9.34 2.90
N VAL A 6 3.13 -9.64 3.50
CA VAL A 6 4.41 -9.10 3.04
C VAL A 6 4.77 -9.86 1.76
N ASN A 7 4.35 -9.32 0.61
CA ASN A 7 4.89 -9.76 -0.66
C ASN A 7 6.23 -9.03 -0.84
N ASN A 8 7.36 -9.72 -0.64
CA ASN A 8 8.69 -9.17 -0.89
C ASN A 8 8.98 -8.88 -2.38
N GLU A 9 8.00 -9.05 -3.28
CA GLU A 9 8.17 -9.06 -4.74
C GLU A 9 7.36 -7.97 -5.45
N LEU A 10 7.18 -6.80 -4.85
CA LEU A 10 6.70 -5.64 -5.61
C LEU A 10 7.89 -4.93 -6.25
N GLU A 11 8.09 -5.20 -7.53
CA GLU A 11 9.11 -4.56 -8.35
C GLU A 11 8.63 -3.18 -8.82
N GLY A 12 9.07 -2.12 -8.14
CA GLY A 12 8.94 -0.76 -8.63
C GLY A 12 9.97 -0.47 -9.73
N LYS A 13 9.60 0.36 -10.71
CA LYS A 13 10.54 0.88 -11.72
C LYS A 13 10.49 2.40 -11.74
N GLY A 14 11.63 3.06 -11.56
CA GLY A 14 11.72 4.51 -11.62
C GLY A 14 11.22 5.03 -12.98
N GLY A 15 10.22 5.92 -12.97
CA GLY A 15 9.57 6.40 -14.21
C GLY A 15 10.56 7.03 -15.20
N PHE A 16 11.50 7.81 -14.67
CA PHE A 16 12.59 8.45 -15.43
C PHE A 16 13.83 7.55 -15.54
N SER A 17 14.41 7.12 -14.41
CA SER A 17 15.69 6.39 -14.40
C SER A 17 15.62 4.95 -14.89
N LYS A 18 14.41 4.37 -15.01
CA LYS A 18 14.15 2.96 -15.36
C LYS A 18 14.82 1.94 -14.43
N GLN A 19 15.39 2.36 -13.31
CA GLN A 19 16.03 1.48 -12.34
C GLN A 19 14.99 0.72 -11.53
N ARG A 20 15.32 -0.53 -11.19
CA ARG A 20 14.58 -1.38 -10.26
C ARG A 20 14.59 -0.75 -8.86
N LYS A 21 13.44 -0.78 -8.20
CA LYS A 21 13.23 -0.33 -6.83
C LYS A 21 12.42 -1.39 -6.10
N GLU A 22 12.93 -1.86 -4.98
CA GLU A 22 12.16 -2.72 -4.08
C GLU A 22 11.12 -1.87 -3.35
N LEU A 23 9.88 -2.36 -3.28
CA LEU A 23 8.77 -1.68 -2.63
C LEU A 23 8.28 -2.51 -1.44
N LEU A 24 8.20 -1.88 -0.27
CA LEU A 24 7.47 -2.43 0.87
C LEU A 24 6.02 -1.98 0.81
N TYR A 25 5.10 -2.91 0.55
CA TYR A 25 3.66 -2.65 0.57
C TYR A 25 3.01 -3.35 1.75
N ILE A 26 2.25 -2.60 2.53
CA ILE A 26 1.58 -3.09 3.74
C ILE A 26 0.19 -2.47 3.85
N VAL A 27 -0.73 -3.20 4.48
CA VAL A 27 -2.04 -2.70 4.88
C VAL A 27 -2.03 -2.57 6.40
N ILE A 28 -2.34 -1.38 6.91
CA ILE A 28 -2.32 -1.04 8.34
C ILE A 28 -3.52 -0.17 8.69
N ASN A 29 -3.84 -0.05 9.97
CA ASN A 29 -4.88 0.86 10.43
C ASN A 29 -4.38 2.32 10.44
N ASP A 30 -5.29 3.27 10.26
CA ASP A 30 -4.96 4.71 10.24
C ASP A 30 -4.25 5.19 11.53
N VAL A 31 -4.59 4.59 12.68
CA VAL A 31 -3.94 4.92 13.96
C VAL A 31 -2.47 4.48 14.02
N GLU A 32 -2.08 3.44 13.29
CA GLU A 32 -0.71 2.91 13.25
C GLU A 32 0.20 3.72 12.31
N VAL A 33 -0.38 4.45 11.36
CA VAL A 33 0.33 5.27 10.36
C VAL A 33 1.27 6.29 11.02
N VAL A 34 0.82 6.92 12.11
CA VAL A 34 1.61 7.96 12.79
C VAL A 34 2.88 7.36 13.40
N GLN A 35 2.77 6.19 14.04
CA GLN A 35 3.92 5.50 14.62
C GLN A 35 4.87 4.99 13.54
N LEU A 36 4.33 4.40 12.46
CA LEU A 36 5.15 3.92 11.35
C LEU A 36 5.98 5.05 10.71
N LYS A 37 5.39 6.22 10.49
CA LYS A 37 6.12 7.38 9.95
C LYS A 37 7.28 7.83 10.84
N LYS A 38 7.16 7.69 12.16
CA LYS A 38 8.26 8.02 13.09
C LYS A 38 9.40 7.02 12.94
N ILE A 39 9.09 5.72 12.98
CA ILE A 39 10.09 4.64 12.81
C ILE A 39 10.82 4.78 11.47
N ILE A 40 10.09 5.03 10.37
CA ILE A 40 10.71 5.20 9.04
C ILE A 40 11.69 6.38 9.04
N LYS A 41 11.32 7.52 9.62
CA LYS A 41 12.19 8.71 9.69
C LYS A 41 13.41 8.51 10.58
N GLU A 42 13.28 7.72 11.65
CA GLU A 42 14.39 7.37 12.53
C GLU A 42 15.40 6.45 11.82
N ILE A 43 14.93 5.57 10.93
CA ILE A 43 15.76 4.64 10.15
C ILE A 43 16.40 5.33 8.93
N ASP A 44 15.61 6.07 8.15
CA ASP A 44 16.05 6.80 6.97
C ASP A 44 15.27 8.12 6.83
N GLU A 45 15.93 9.23 7.14
CA GLU A 45 15.37 10.57 7.05
C GLU A 45 14.93 10.94 5.63
N LYS A 46 15.53 10.33 4.59
CA LYS A 46 15.23 10.59 3.18
C LYS A 46 14.18 9.64 2.60
N ALA A 47 13.68 8.69 3.37
CA ALA A 47 12.64 7.78 2.93
C ALA A 47 11.33 8.55 2.64
N TYR A 48 10.63 8.12 1.58
CA TYR A 48 9.30 8.63 1.25
C TYR A 48 8.27 7.50 1.34
N VAL A 49 7.07 7.84 1.80
CA VAL A 49 5.96 6.90 2.00
C VAL A 49 4.74 7.43 1.26
N THR A 50 4.13 6.57 0.45
CA THR A 50 2.84 6.86 -0.20
C THR A 50 1.75 6.09 0.52
N ILE A 51 0.66 6.77 0.88
CA ILE A 51 -0.47 6.19 1.62
C ILE A 51 -1.72 6.40 0.78
N TYR A 52 -2.42 5.30 0.48
CA TYR A 52 -3.71 5.32 -0.19
C TYR A 52 -4.75 4.67 0.72
N PRO A 53 -5.88 5.33 1.02
CA PRO A 53 -6.96 4.71 1.79
C PRO A 53 -7.56 3.57 0.96
N VAL A 54 -7.61 2.37 1.54
CA VAL A 54 -8.24 1.21 0.93
C VAL A 54 -9.65 1.10 1.49
N TYR A 55 -10.65 1.18 0.61
CA TYR A 55 -12.03 0.87 0.94
C TYR A 55 -12.28 -0.60 0.65
N GLU A 56 -12.84 -1.34 1.61
CA GLU A 56 -13.26 -2.72 1.38
C GLU A 56 -14.39 -2.73 0.34
N ILE A 57 -14.12 -3.31 -0.83
CA ILE A 57 -15.18 -3.61 -1.80
C ILE A 57 -15.72 -4.99 -1.44
N VAL A 58 -16.86 -5.02 -0.76
CA VAL A 58 -17.62 -6.27 -0.58
C VAL A 58 -18.29 -6.56 -1.93
N GLU A 59 -17.86 -7.62 -2.62
CA GLU A 59 -18.39 -8.10 -3.92
C GLU A 59 -19.85 -8.60 -3.85
N LYS A 60 -20.78 -7.86 -3.26
CA LYS A 60 -22.20 -8.25 -3.27
C LYS A 60 -23.03 -7.59 -4.38
N ASP A 61 -22.49 -6.59 -5.08
CA ASP A 61 -23.27 -5.76 -6.01
C ASP A 61 -22.77 -5.74 -7.47
N ILE A 62 -21.97 -6.73 -7.91
CA ILE A 62 -21.56 -6.83 -9.33
C ILE A 62 -22.51 -7.64 -10.23
N ASN A 63 -23.65 -8.13 -9.71
CA ASN A 63 -24.59 -8.98 -10.46
C ASN A 63 -26.04 -8.47 -10.53
N GLN A 64 -26.30 -7.17 -10.69
CA GLN A 64 -27.67 -6.68 -10.93
C GLN A 64 -27.90 -5.69 -12.09
N HIS A 65 -26.90 -5.40 -12.93
CA HIS A 65 -27.13 -4.54 -14.11
C HIS A 65 -26.75 -5.21 -15.45
N LYS A 66 -27.36 -6.38 -15.70
CA LYS A 66 -27.66 -6.86 -17.07
C LYS A 66 -29.15 -7.16 -17.19
N ARG A 67 -29.96 -6.10 -17.12
CA ARG A 67 -31.31 -6.06 -17.68
C ARG A 67 -31.52 -4.66 -18.21
N PHE A 68 -31.25 -4.46 -19.48
CA PHE A 68 -32.11 -3.82 -20.49
C PHE A 68 -31.43 -4.03 -21.85
#